data_AF-A0AAD8HFW1-F1
#
_entry.id   AF-A0AAD8HFW1-F1
#
_cell.length_a   1.000
_cell.length_b   1.000
_cell.length_c   1.000
_cell.angle_alpha   90.00
_cell.angle_beta   90.00
_cell.angle_gamma   90.00
#
_symmetry.space_group_name_H-M   'P 1'
#
loop_
_entity.id
_entity.type
_entity.pdbx_description
1 polymer ?
#
loop_
_entity_poly.entity_id
_entity_poly.type
_entity_poly.pdbx_seq_one_letter_code
_entity_poly.pdbx_strand_id
1 'polypeptide(L)'
;MERLPADICLKIFCFLDHQSLATAHQVCRRWKLMSSENILWSNLFEGRWGTDSAAFYAPTDSKSWKDVYIVQDRCDRIGLGLKIICEGDECYLVHQGEIQRHLGSRKQEMLSNQHSDGELAAETSLADSEPSVGILDKILFFLGDLEAASVQAKRARVI
;
A
#
# COMPACT_ATOMS: atom_id res chain seq x y z
N MET A 1 -15.17 -20.69 19.85
CA MET A 1 -14.86 -20.94 18.43
C MET A 1 -14.13 -22.26 18.19
N GLU A 2 -13.27 -22.75 19.09
CA GLU A 2 -12.49 -23.98 18.82
C GLU A 2 -13.30 -25.28 18.72
N ARG A 3 -14.44 -25.37 19.42
CA ARG A 3 -15.35 -26.53 19.39
C ARG A 3 -16.44 -26.47 18.32
N LEU A 4 -16.52 -25.38 17.57
CA LEU A 4 -17.54 -25.22 16.52
C LEU A 4 -17.07 -25.91 15.22
N PRO A 5 -17.99 -26.57 14.49
CA PRO A 5 -17.71 -27.09 13.16
C PRO A 5 -17.24 -25.97 12.22
N ALA A 6 -16.36 -26.31 11.27
CA ALA A 6 -15.79 -25.36 10.34
C ALA A 6 -16.88 -24.58 9.57
N ASP A 7 -17.92 -25.25 9.11
CA ASP A 7 -18.99 -24.63 8.32
C ASP A 7 -19.75 -23.54 9.09
N ILE A 8 -19.92 -23.72 10.40
CA ILE A 8 -20.58 -22.73 11.26
C ILE A 8 -19.67 -21.52 11.45
N CYS A 9 -18.37 -21.75 11.67
CA CYS A 9 -17.39 -20.67 11.77
C CYS A 9 -17.31 -19.87 10.45
N LEU A 10 -17.38 -20.54 9.28
CA LEU A 10 -17.40 -19.87 7.98
C LEU A 10 -18.66 -19.01 7.81
N LYS A 11 -19.83 -19.54 8.17
CA LYS A 11 -21.07 -18.75 8.15
C LYS A 11 -20.99 -17.52 9.03
N ILE A 12 -20.38 -17.60 10.21
CA ILE A 12 -20.15 -16.43 11.07
C ILE A 12 -19.24 -15.43 10.35
N PHE A 13 -18.17 -15.90 9.71
CA PHE A 13 -17.22 -15.04 9.02
C PHE A 13 -17.83 -14.35 7.78
N CYS A 14 -18.86 -14.93 7.15
CA CYS A 14 -19.60 -14.26 6.07
C CYS A 14 -20.25 -12.94 6.50
N PHE A 15 -20.49 -12.73 7.80
CA PHE A 15 -21.08 -11.50 8.33
C PHE A 15 -20.05 -10.45 8.75
N LEU A 16 -18.76 -10.77 8.67
CA LEU A 16 -17.68 -9.86 9.05
C LEU A 16 -17.30 -8.95 7.88
N ASP A 17 -16.93 -7.72 8.19
CA ASP A 17 -16.34 -6.81 7.21
C ASP A 17 -14.85 -7.13 6.98
N HIS A 18 -14.27 -6.52 5.96
CA HIS A 18 -12.88 -6.75 5.57
C HIS A 18 -11.87 -6.43 6.69
N GLN A 19 -12.13 -5.41 7.52
CA GLN A 19 -11.28 -5.06 8.66
C GLN A 19 -11.34 -6.16 9.73
N SER A 20 -12.55 -6.59 10.11
CA SER A 20 -12.73 -7.67 11.09
C SER A 20 -12.15 -8.99 10.61
N LEU A 21 -12.23 -9.31 9.30
CA LEU A 21 -11.57 -10.48 8.72
C LEU A 21 -10.04 -10.37 8.77
N ALA A 22 -9.48 -9.18 8.54
CA ALA A 22 -8.04 -8.96 8.67
C ALA A 22 -7.58 -9.14 10.12
N THR A 23 -8.35 -8.68 11.11
CA THR A 23 -8.08 -8.93 12.52
C THR A 23 -8.22 -10.42 12.85
N ALA A 24 -9.29 -11.07 12.37
CA ALA A 24 -9.53 -12.50 12.57
C ALA A 24 -8.36 -13.36 12.05
N HIS A 25 -7.75 -12.94 10.94
CA HIS A 25 -6.58 -13.61 10.37
C HIS A 25 -5.37 -13.69 11.30
N GLN A 26 -5.25 -12.75 12.25
CA GLN A 26 -4.13 -12.64 13.18
C GLN A 26 -4.36 -13.37 14.52
N VAL A 27 -5.57 -13.86 14.80
CA VAL A 27 -5.93 -14.44 16.11
C VAL A 27 -5.25 -15.79 16.36
N CYS A 28 -5.44 -16.76 15.46
CA CYS A 28 -4.82 -18.08 15.56
C CYS A 28 -4.75 -18.78 14.20
N ARG A 29 -4.00 -19.90 14.10
CA ARG A 29 -3.83 -20.64 12.83
C ARG A 29 -5.15 -21.08 12.20
N ARG A 30 -6.12 -21.50 13.02
CA ARG A 30 -7.45 -21.91 12.53
C ARG A 30 -8.18 -20.73 11.92
N TRP A 31 -8.23 -19.60 12.61
CA TRP A 31 -8.89 -18.40 12.09
C TRP A 31 -8.17 -17.84 10.87
N LYS A 32 -6.85 -17.96 10.80
CA LYS A 32 -6.06 -17.61 9.61
C LYS A 32 -6.52 -18.38 8.38
N LEU A 33 -6.74 -19.69 8.51
CA LEU A 33 -7.27 -20.52 7.43
C LEU A 33 -8.68 -20.06 7.03
N MET A 34 -9.58 -19.96 8.01
CA MET A 34 -10.99 -19.66 7.76
C MET A 34 -11.21 -18.25 7.18
N SER A 35 -10.49 -17.25 7.68
CA SER A 35 -10.55 -15.87 7.17
C SER A 35 -9.93 -15.70 5.78
N SER A 36 -9.25 -16.72 5.26
CA SER A 36 -8.64 -16.69 3.92
C SER A 36 -9.46 -17.45 2.88
N GLU A 37 -10.61 -18.01 3.25
CA GLU A 37 -11.48 -18.73 2.32
C GLU A 37 -11.98 -17.83 1.20
N ASN A 38 -11.82 -18.27 -0.04
CA ASN A 38 -12.14 -17.48 -1.23
C ASN A 38 -13.61 -17.05 -1.29
N ILE A 39 -14.52 -17.92 -0.86
CA ILE A 39 -15.97 -17.65 -0.88
C ILE A 39 -16.33 -16.45 0.01
N LEU A 40 -15.60 -16.24 1.11
CA LEU A 40 -15.83 -15.09 1.99
C LEU A 40 -15.50 -13.78 1.26
N TRP A 41 -14.35 -13.75 0.60
CA TRP A 41 -13.87 -12.57 -0.10
C TRP A 41 -14.66 -12.29 -1.38
N SER A 42 -15.14 -13.33 -2.08
CA SER A 42 -16.05 -13.14 -3.23
C SER A 42 -17.38 -12.55 -2.79
N ASN A 43 -18.01 -13.08 -1.72
CA ASN A 43 -19.27 -12.55 -1.20
C ASN A 43 -19.11 -11.11 -0.70
N LEU A 44 -18.00 -10.81 -0.03
CA LEU A 44 -17.68 -9.44 0.38
C LEU A 44 -17.47 -8.51 -0.82
N PHE A 45 -16.83 -8.99 -1.88
CA PHE A 45 -16.63 -8.21 -3.10
C PHE A 45 -17.98 -7.91 -3.77
N GLU A 46 -18.81 -8.93 -3.97
CA GLU A 46 -20.16 -8.80 -4.52
C GLU A 46 -21.03 -7.85 -3.69
N GLY A 47 -20.97 -7.95 -2.36
CA GLY A 47 -21.74 -7.08 -1.47
C GLY A 47 -21.32 -5.60 -1.54
N ARG A 48 -20.08 -5.31 -1.94
CA ARG A 48 -19.53 -3.94 -1.99
C ARG A 48 -19.57 -3.31 -3.38
N TRP A 49 -19.18 -4.05 -4.42
CA TRP A 49 -19.09 -3.55 -5.79
C TRP A 49 -20.19 -4.09 -6.72
N GLY A 50 -20.99 -5.05 -6.26
CA GLY A 50 -22.05 -5.67 -7.05
C GLY A 50 -21.60 -6.90 -7.84
N THR A 51 -22.59 -7.68 -8.26
CA THR A 51 -22.39 -8.96 -8.95
C THR A 51 -21.73 -8.80 -10.32
N ASP A 52 -22.07 -7.75 -11.07
CA ASP A 52 -21.49 -7.51 -12.41
C ASP A 52 -19.98 -7.23 -12.33
N SER A 53 -19.57 -6.42 -11.35
CA SER A 53 -18.15 -6.18 -11.09
C SER A 53 -17.44 -7.44 -10.61
N ALA A 54 -18.07 -8.26 -9.76
CA ALA A 54 -17.48 -9.52 -9.34
C ALA A 54 -17.26 -10.46 -10.54
N ALA A 55 -18.23 -10.57 -11.45
CA ALA A 55 -18.08 -11.38 -12.66
C ALA A 55 -16.90 -10.89 -13.54
N PHE A 56 -16.70 -9.57 -13.64
CA PHE A 56 -15.59 -8.98 -14.40
C PHE A 56 -14.22 -9.22 -13.75
N TYR A 57 -14.12 -9.05 -12.43
CA TYR A 57 -12.86 -9.19 -11.69
C TYR A 57 -12.59 -10.61 -11.18
N ALA A 58 -13.44 -11.58 -11.55
CA ALA A 58 -13.30 -12.97 -11.12
C ALA A 58 -11.89 -13.51 -11.45
N PRO A 59 -11.13 -14.00 -10.46
CA PRO A 59 -9.77 -14.44 -10.67
C PRO A 59 -9.77 -15.68 -11.59
N THR A 60 -9.15 -15.55 -12.76
CA THR A 60 -8.98 -16.66 -13.73
C THR A 60 -7.68 -17.44 -13.49
N ASP A 61 -6.77 -16.89 -12.69
CA ASP A 61 -5.43 -17.40 -12.40
C ASP A 61 -5.30 -17.93 -10.95
N SER A 62 -4.06 -18.11 -10.47
CA SER A 62 -3.76 -18.56 -9.10
C SER A 62 -4.07 -17.52 -8.03
N LYS A 63 -4.70 -16.39 -8.36
CA LYS A 63 -5.00 -15.33 -7.40
C LYS A 63 -6.24 -15.68 -6.58
N SER A 64 -6.21 -15.28 -5.31
CA SER A 64 -7.36 -15.42 -4.44
C SER A 64 -8.31 -14.23 -4.60
N TRP A 65 -9.58 -14.42 -4.27
CA TRP A 65 -10.55 -13.32 -4.18
C TRP A 65 -10.12 -12.25 -3.16
N LYS A 66 -9.35 -12.66 -2.15
CA LYS A 66 -8.73 -11.73 -1.20
C LYS A 66 -7.75 -10.78 -1.89
N ASP A 67 -6.91 -11.29 -2.79
CA ASP A 67 -5.96 -10.45 -3.54
C ASP A 67 -6.68 -9.45 -4.44
N VAL A 68 -7.72 -9.92 -5.15
CA VAL A 68 -8.58 -9.07 -5.99
C VAL A 68 -9.25 -7.98 -5.15
N TYR A 69 -9.82 -8.33 -4.01
CA TYR A 69 -10.45 -7.38 -3.08
C TYR A 69 -9.47 -6.30 -2.64
N ILE A 70 -8.27 -6.68 -2.20
CA ILE A 70 -7.24 -5.75 -1.72
C ILE A 70 -6.81 -4.79 -2.83
N VAL A 71 -6.61 -5.29 -4.05
CA VAL A 71 -6.24 -4.45 -5.19
C VAL A 71 -7.35 -3.45 -5.49
N GLN A 72 -8.61 -3.90 -5.58
CA GLN A 72 -9.72 -3.01 -5.88
C GLN A 72 -9.95 -1.98 -4.77
N ASP A 73 -9.91 -2.37 -3.49
CA ASP A 73 -10.02 -1.44 -2.36
C ASP A 73 -8.93 -0.36 -2.40
N ARG A 74 -7.69 -0.73 -2.73
CA ARG A 74 -6.60 0.23 -2.91
C ARG A 74 -6.86 1.17 -4.09
N CYS A 75 -7.36 0.65 -5.21
CA CYS A 75 -7.71 1.45 -6.37
C CYS A 75 -8.81 2.47 -6.05
N ASP A 76 -9.83 2.07 -5.29
CA ASP A 76 -10.90 2.98 -4.86
C ASP A 76 -10.39 4.07 -3.88
N ARG A 77 -9.49 3.71 -2.96
CA ARG A 77 -8.98 4.65 -1.94
C ARG A 77 -7.92 5.61 -2.47
N ILE A 78 -7.05 5.13 -3.35
CA ILE A 78 -5.86 5.87 -3.78
C ILE A 78 -6.06 6.44 -5.19
N GLY A 79 -6.88 5.81 -6.02
CA GLY A 79 -7.05 6.14 -7.43
C GLY A 79 -6.15 5.30 -8.35
N LEU A 80 -6.59 5.12 -9.59
CA LEU A 80 -5.82 4.44 -10.63
C LEU A 80 -4.79 5.39 -11.23
N GLY A 81 -3.56 4.91 -11.44
CA GLY A 81 -2.56 5.64 -12.20
C GLY A 81 -1.74 6.66 -11.42
N LEU A 82 -1.68 6.56 -10.08
CA LEU A 82 -0.65 7.22 -9.30
C LEU A 82 0.69 6.51 -9.51
N LYS A 83 1.74 7.28 -9.80
CA LYS A 83 3.10 6.82 -10.01
C LYS A 83 4.07 7.77 -9.34
N ILE A 84 5.20 7.25 -8.87
CA ILE A 84 6.33 8.08 -8.51
C ILE A 84 7.24 8.13 -9.73
N ILE A 85 7.56 9.34 -10.18
CA ILE A 85 8.50 9.57 -11.29
C ILE A 85 9.66 10.38 -10.72
N CYS A 86 10.88 9.95 -10.98
CA CYS A 86 12.06 10.73 -10.63
C CYS A 86 12.73 11.25 -11.90
N GLU A 87 12.88 12.57 -11.99
CA GLU A 87 13.55 13.28 -13.08
C GLU A 87 14.84 13.89 -12.54
N GLY A 88 15.98 13.30 -12.90
CA GLY A 88 17.26 13.65 -12.29
C GLY A 88 17.31 13.20 -10.83
N ASP A 89 17.52 14.15 -9.92
CA ASP A 89 17.54 13.90 -8.48
C ASP A 89 16.19 14.16 -7.81
N GLU A 90 15.23 14.77 -8.51
CA GLU A 90 13.94 15.17 -7.95
C GLU A 90 12.87 14.11 -8.23
N CYS A 91 12.12 13.73 -7.20
CA CYS A 91 11.02 12.77 -7.30
C CYS A 91 9.68 13.47 -7.17
N TYR A 92 8.69 13.00 -7.92
CA TYR A 92 7.36 13.57 -8.04
C TYR A 92 6.32 12.47 -7.94
N LEU A 93 5.20 12.77 -7.29
CA LEU A 93 3.98 12.00 -7.39
C LEU A 93 3.19 12.49 -8.59
N VAL A 94 2.95 11.60 -9.55
CA VAL A 94 2.25 11.88 -10.81
C VAL A 94 0.97 11.06 -10.87
N HIS A 95 -0.14 11.70 -11.23
CA HIS A 95 -1.42 11.05 -11.46
C HIS A 95 -1.92 11.40 -12.85
N GLN A 96 -2.16 10.38 -13.68
CA GLN A 96 -2.68 10.54 -15.06
C GLN A 96 -1.86 11.51 -15.94
N GLY A 97 -0.54 11.60 -15.71
CA GLY A 97 0.36 12.46 -16.47
C GLY A 97 0.57 13.86 -15.88
N GLU A 98 -0.15 14.21 -14.81
CA GLU A 98 0.00 15.49 -14.11
C GLU A 98 0.80 15.32 -12.81
N ILE A 99 1.76 16.23 -12.56
CA ILE A 99 2.50 16.29 -11.31
C ILE A 99 1.55 16.78 -10.20
N GLN A 100 1.29 15.91 -9.23
CA GLN A 100 0.44 16.20 -8.07
C GLN A 100 1.25 16.80 -6.92
N ARG A 101 2.47 16.31 -6.71
CA ARG A 101 3.31 16.72 -5.58
C ARG A 101 4.78 16.46 -5.88
N HIS A 102 5.65 17.36 -5.41
CA HIS A 102 7.09 17.11 -5.31
C HIS A 102 7.41 16.36 -4.01
N LEU A 103 8.14 15.26 -4.11
CA LEU A 103 8.45 14.33 -3.01
C LEU A 103 9.85 14.54 -2.42
N GLY A 104 10.69 15.36 -3.05
CA GLY A 104 12.04 15.67 -2.58
C GLY A 104 13.16 15.19 -3.49
N SER A 105 14.39 15.49 -3.06
CA SER A 105 15.63 15.23 -3.81
C SER A 105 16.43 14.08 -3.21
N ARG A 106 16.89 13.14 -4.06
CA ARG A 106 17.71 11.99 -3.65
C ARG A 106 19.04 12.36 -3.00
N LYS A 107 19.59 13.55 -3.29
CA LYS A 107 20.92 13.98 -2.79
C LYS A 107 20.93 14.49 -1.35
N GLN A 108 19.78 14.64 -0.70
CA GLN A 108 19.74 15.25 0.64
C GLN A 108 20.20 14.31 1.78
N GLU A 109 20.30 12.99 1.55
CA GLU A 109 20.69 12.04 2.60
C GLU A 109 22.19 12.02 2.96
N MET A 110 23.06 12.71 2.21
CA MET A 110 24.49 12.71 2.53
C MET A 110 24.98 13.86 3.43
N LEU A 111 24.12 14.84 3.78
CA LEU A 111 24.58 16.04 4.50
C LEU A 111 23.92 16.31 5.87
N SER A 112 22.93 15.54 6.32
CA SER A 112 22.29 15.79 7.63
C SER A 112 22.93 15.01 8.81
N ASN A 113 24.11 14.41 8.62
CA ASN A 113 24.84 13.71 9.69
C ASN A 113 26.08 14.49 10.16
N GLN A 114 26.05 15.83 10.08
CA GLN A 114 27.00 16.67 10.79
C GLN A 114 26.32 17.20 12.04
N HIS A 115 26.64 16.56 13.16
CA HIS A 115 26.56 17.14 14.48
C HIS A 115 27.39 18.44 14.45
N SER A 116 26.75 19.60 14.40
CA SER A 116 27.41 20.87 14.69
C SER A 116 26.96 21.30 16.08
N ASP A 117 27.90 21.18 17.02
CA ASP A 117 27.91 21.93 18.28
C ASP A 117 27.57 23.39 18.02
N GLY A 118 26.80 23.97 18.93
CA GLY A 118 26.17 25.27 18.74
C GLY A 118 27.11 26.45 18.80
N GLU A 119 26.67 27.56 18.20
CA GLU A 119 26.66 28.89 18.81
C GLU A 119 25.77 29.85 18.01
N LEU A 120 25.20 30.83 18.72
CA LEU A 120 24.11 31.74 18.32
C LEU A 120 24.54 32.91 17.42
N ALA A 121 23.65 33.33 16.50
CA ALA A 121 23.19 34.72 16.24
C ALA A 121 22.18 34.70 15.05
N ALA A 122 20.88 35.00 15.24
CA ALA A 122 20.23 36.32 15.01
C ALA A 122 20.41 36.81 13.53
N GLU A 123 19.43 37.10 12.67
CA GLU A 123 18.01 37.48 12.79
C GLU A 123 17.25 37.29 11.45
N THR A 124 15.91 37.19 11.55
CA THR A 124 14.86 37.65 10.60
C THR A 124 14.79 37.15 9.15
N SER A 125 13.80 36.31 8.82
CA SER A 125 12.69 36.68 7.89
C SER A 125 11.64 35.56 7.74
N LEU A 126 10.39 36.00 7.61
CA LEU A 126 9.17 35.22 7.46
C LEU A 126 9.10 34.53 6.08
N ALA A 127 8.80 33.23 6.04
CA ALA A 127 7.82 32.61 5.14
C ALA A 127 7.85 31.08 5.31
N ASP A 128 6.65 30.52 5.48
CA ASP A 128 6.29 29.10 5.39
C ASP A 128 7.20 28.07 6.09
N SER A 129 6.69 27.57 7.22
CA SER A 129 6.97 26.21 7.67
C SER A 129 6.62 25.23 6.55
N GLU A 130 7.60 24.92 5.68
CA GLU A 130 7.53 23.76 4.79
C GLU A 130 7.19 22.53 5.64
N PRO A 131 6.23 21.69 5.20
CA PRO A 131 5.86 20.51 5.95
C PRO A 131 7.10 19.62 6.04
N SER A 132 7.66 19.52 7.25
CA SER A 132 8.83 18.69 7.56
C SER A 132 8.73 17.36 6.83
N VAL A 133 9.69 17.08 5.95
CA VAL A 133 9.85 15.84 5.17
C VAL A 133 9.46 14.65 6.04
N GLY A 134 8.24 14.18 5.83
CA GLY A 134 7.60 13.25 6.75
C GLY A 134 8.23 11.87 6.60
N ILE A 135 8.06 11.02 7.61
CA ILE A 135 8.37 9.59 7.51
C ILE A 135 7.71 8.98 6.26
N LEU A 136 6.54 9.50 5.87
CA LEU A 136 5.82 9.11 4.67
C LEU A 136 6.59 9.39 3.37
N ASP A 137 7.27 10.53 3.26
CA ASP A 137 8.07 10.88 2.08
C ASP A 137 9.32 9.99 1.98
N LYS A 138 9.95 9.69 3.13
CA LYS A 138 11.03 8.70 3.20
C LYS A 138 10.58 7.31 2.76
N ILE A 139 9.40 6.86 3.22
CA ILE A 139 8.83 5.56 2.82
C ILE A 139 8.52 5.54 1.31
N LEU A 140 7.95 6.61 0.75
CA LEU A 140 7.68 6.71 -0.68
C LEU A 140 8.98 6.66 -1.50
N PHE A 141 10.03 7.34 -1.02
CA PHE A 141 11.36 7.29 -1.62
C PHE A 141 11.94 5.88 -1.62
N PHE A 142 11.93 5.18 -0.47
CA PHE A 142 12.38 3.78 -0.38
C PHE A 142 11.60 2.85 -1.30
N LEU A 143 10.29 3.07 -1.46
CA LEU A 143 9.46 2.25 -2.32
C LEU A 143 9.80 2.45 -3.80
N GLY A 144 10.09 3.69 -4.21
CA GLY A 144 10.59 4.01 -5.55
C GLY A 144 11.97 3.42 -5.83
N ASP A 145 12.92 3.58 -4.90
CA ASP A 145 14.27 3.02 -5.03
C ASP A 145 14.23 1.47 -5.09
N LEU A 146 13.36 0.83 -4.30
CA LEU A 146 13.15 -0.61 -4.33
C LEU A 146 12.57 -1.08 -5.67
N GLU A 147 11.63 -0.34 -6.25
CA GLU A 147 11.06 -0.67 -7.56
C GLU A 147 12.13 -0.62 -8.66
N ALA A 148 12.93 0.45 -8.72
CA ALA A 148 14.01 0.62 -9.69
C ALA A 148 15.09 -0.49 -9.57
N ALA A 149 15.52 -0.79 -8.35
CA ALA A 149 16.45 -1.88 -8.09
C ALA A 149 15.89 -3.25 -8.50
N SER A 150 14.58 -3.48 -8.28
CA SER A 150 13.93 -4.74 -8.65
C SER A 150 13.83 -4.94 -10.16
N VAL A 151 13.66 -3.88 -10.95
CA VAL A 151 13.64 -3.93 -12.42
C VAL A 151 15.01 -4.34 -12.96
N GLN A 152 16.08 -3.80 -12.38
CA GLN A 152 17.45 -4.18 -12.74
C GLN A 152 17.75 -5.64 -12.35
N ALA A 153 17.31 -6.08 -11.17
CA ALA A 153 17.47 -7.46 -10.71
C ALA A 153 16.69 -8.48 -11.56
N LYS A 154 15.52 -8.12 -12.10
CA LYS A 154 14.73 -8.98 -13.00
C LYS A 154 15.39 -9.15 -14.37
N ARG A 155 16.01 -8.10 -14.92
CA ARG A 155 16.78 -8.18 -16.18
C ARG A 155 18.05 -9.02 -16.04
N ALA A 156 18.67 -9.02 -14.86
CA ALA A 156 19.88 -9.81 -14.58
C ALA A 156 19.63 -11.33 -14.47
N ARG A 157 18.37 -11.78 -14.34
CA ARG A 157 18.00 -13.22 -14.27
C ARG A 157 17.59 -13.83 -15.62
N VAL A 158 17.63 -13.06 -16.70
CA VAL A 158 17.28 -13.52 -18.07
C VAL A 158 18.53 -13.77 -18.93
N ILE A 159 19.69 -13.95 -18.30
CA ILE A 159 20.94 -14.39 -18.95
C ILE A 159 21.31 -15.75 -18.37
#